data_AF-A0A1Y5H4F2-F1
#
_entry.id   AF-A0A1Y5H4F2-F1
#
_cell.length_a   1.000
_cell.length_b   1.000
_cell.length_c   1.000
_cell.angle_alpha   90.00
_cell.angle_beta   90.00
_cell.angle_gamma   90.00
#
_symmetry.space_group_name_H-M   'P 1'
#
loop_
_entity.id
_entity.type
_entity.pdbx_description
1 polymer ?
#
loop_
_entity_poly.entity_id
_entity_poly.type
_entity_poly.pdbx_seq_one_letter_code
_entity_poly.pdbx_strand_id
1 'polypeptide(L)'
;MVLEQNQHTGVWQANFSESLLGSYYQFKVQVFHPESQKVETLITTDPYSLSLSANSKYSQVTDLSHSSTKPQGWHSQTVPVVENVEDNVFYELHIRDFSASDNSIKTENVKGKYKAFAQPDSTGIKHLKTLKAAGLNNIHLLPTFDIGTVNEEVTKRLALTDTVLKLCDIIASHESCQQAENQDKTLSEILESYDPNGSKAQQLVSQIRTFDDYNWGYDPFHYTVPEGSYAQNPEGNARIVEFREMVQNLHNLGFRVIMDVVYNHTHQAGMEKTSVLDKIVPGYYQRLHPVTGLIEQSTCCDNTATERKMMAKLMTDSLVVWAEDYKIDGFRFDLMAHQPKAVMLAARAAVLAVDADSYFYGEGWNFGEVTNNQRFVQASQLELGGSEIGTFTDRLRDAVRGAGMMASGDGIRKAQGIGNGLYTLPNELRTSADSLKNYQLLADQLRVGLAGNLQHFPIENAAGEKVTGKDIPYGNQPTGYALDPADTINYVSKHDNQTLWDNNQYRNAFSLNIDDRVRMHALSLSYPLMAQGIPFIHMGSELLRSSLICATAMIMVTGSTKSTLACKLIITMSVCHRKRKISKTGN
;
A
#
# COMPACT_ATOMS: atom_id res chain seq x y z
N MET A 1 -2.26 35.63 12.59
CA MET A 1 -2.20 35.50 14.07
C MET A 1 -0.74 35.29 14.46
N VAL A 2 -0.30 35.82 15.60
CA VAL A 2 1.05 35.56 16.14
C VAL A 2 0.88 34.52 17.25
N LEU A 3 1.68 33.46 17.21
CA LEU A 3 1.69 32.42 18.24
C LEU A 3 2.67 32.80 19.36
N GLU A 4 2.36 32.36 20.59
CA GLU A 4 3.22 32.54 21.76
C GLU A 4 3.98 31.24 22.06
N GLN A 5 5.29 31.35 22.27
CA GLN A 5 6.13 30.19 22.57
C GLN A 5 6.17 29.90 24.07
N ASN A 6 5.84 28.66 24.44
CA ASN A 6 6.18 28.11 25.75
C ASN A 6 7.67 27.75 25.78
N GLN A 7 8.45 28.49 26.57
CA GLN A 7 9.91 28.33 26.65
C GLN A 7 10.37 26.98 27.26
N HIS A 8 9.52 26.29 28.02
CA HIS A 8 9.87 25.01 28.62
C HIS A 8 9.65 23.82 27.67
N THR A 9 8.66 23.92 26.79
CA THR A 9 8.28 22.82 25.88
C THR A 9 8.70 23.06 24.44
N GLY A 10 8.95 24.32 24.06
CA GLY A 10 9.18 24.73 22.68
C GLY A 10 7.90 24.82 21.84
N VAL A 11 6.71 24.59 22.43
CA VAL A 11 5.42 24.64 21.74
C VAL A 11 5.00 26.09 21.49
N TRP A 12 4.51 26.38 20.29
CA TRP A 12 3.91 27.66 19.92
C TRP A 12 2.40 27.53 19.91
N GLN A 13 1.68 28.42 20.59
CA GLN A 13 0.23 28.31 20.77
C GLN A 13 -0.47 29.67 20.69
N ALA A 14 -1.75 29.66 20.33
CA ALA A 14 -2.65 30.80 20.45
C ALA A 14 -4.07 30.29 20.70
N ASN A 15 -4.88 31.08 21.43
CA ASN A 15 -6.29 30.78 21.64
C ASN A 15 -7.11 31.43 20.52
N PHE A 16 -8.10 30.71 20.01
CA PHE A 16 -9.01 31.20 18.99
C PHE A 16 -10.47 31.03 19.40
N SER A 17 -11.32 31.87 18.82
CA SER A 17 -12.77 31.79 18.91
C SER A 17 -13.30 30.65 18.04
N GLU A 18 -14.40 30.02 18.45
CA GLU A 18 -15.16 29.05 17.63
C GLU A 18 -15.57 29.61 16.27
N SER A 19 -15.64 30.93 16.12
CA SER A 19 -15.88 31.60 14.82
C SER A 19 -14.83 31.29 13.74
N LEU A 20 -13.68 30.71 14.10
CA LEU A 20 -12.67 30.25 13.15
C LEU A 20 -12.90 28.81 12.64
N LEU A 21 -13.90 28.09 13.16
CA LEU A 21 -14.24 26.76 12.65
C LEU A 21 -14.52 26.83 11.14
N GLY A 22 -13.88 25.95 10.37
CA GLY A 22 -13.93 25.94 8.91
C GLY A 22 -12.95 26.91 8.22
N SER A 23 -12.23 27.74 8.96
CA SER A 23 -11.22 28.65 8.40
C SER A 23 -9.96 27.88 7.97
N TYR A 24 -9.40 28.30 6.84
CA TYR A 24 -8.14 27.78 6.32
C TYR A 24 -6.93 28.54 6.90
N TYR A 25 -5.83 27.84 7.16
CA TYR A 25 -4.62 28.40 7.72
C TYR A 25 -3.35 27.68 7.24
N GLN A 26 -2.22 28.35 7.45
CA GLN A 26 -0.87 27.83 7.32
C GLN A 26 -0.02 28.44 8.44
N PHE A 27 1.08 27.77 8.79
CA PHE A 27 2.12 28.35 9.62
C PHE A 27 3.13 29.11 8.77
N LYS A 28 3.45 30.32 9.23
CA LYS A 28 4.63 31.07 8.78
C LYS A 28 5.71 30.90 9.84
N VAL A 29 6.74 30.12 9.53
CA VAL A 29 7.79 29.73 10.47
C VAL A 29 9.09 30.46 10.09
N GLN A 30 9.73 31.10 11.08
CA GLN A 30 11.10 31.59 10.94
C GLN A 30 12.04 30.62 11.64
N VAL A 31 12.87 29.90 10.88
CA VAL A 31 13.68 28.80 11.41
C VAL A 31 15.00 28.69 10.66
N PHE A 32 16.06 28.31 11.37
CA PHE A 32 17.33 27.96 10.73
C PHE A 32 17.18 26.64 9.99
N HIS A 33 17.49 26.62 8.68
CA HIS A 33 17.43 25.41 7.87
C HIS A 33 18.85 24.92 7.51
N PRO A 34 19.26 23.68 7.89
CA PRO A 34 20.60 23.18 7.64
C PRO A 34 21.02 23.15 6.16
N GLU A 35 20.07 22.89 5.24
CA GLU A 35 20.33 22.85 3.80
C GLU A 35 20.75 24.21 3.23
N SER A 36 20.14 25.32 3.69
CA SER A 36 20.49 26.68 3.22
C SER A 36 21.50 27.39 4.10
N GLN A 37 21.74 26.88 5.31
CA GLN A 37 22.56 27.47 6.36
C GLN A 37 22.12 28.90 6.74
N LYS A 38 20.82 29.18 6.63
CA LYS A 38 20.22 30.48 6.91
C LYS A 38 18.95 30.34 7.74
N VAL A 39 18.55 31.43 8.37
CA VAL A 39 17.19 31.56 8.92
C VAL A 39 16.25 31.85 7.76
N GLU A 40 15.42 30.87 7.44
CA GLU A 40 14.42 30.95 6.38
C GLU A 40 13.08 31.40 6.95
N THR A 41 12.28 32.05 6.12
CA THR A 41 10.85 32.27 6.40
C THR A 41 10.05 31.32 5.51
N LEU A 42 9.60 30.22 6.10
CA LEU A 42 8.90 29.15 5.39
C LEU A 42 7.40 29.23 5.66
N ILE A 43 6.60 28.80 4.68
CA ILE A 43 5.16 28.63 4.80
C ILE A 43 4.85 27.15 4.64
N THR A 44 4.09 26.59 5.57
CA THR A 44 3.73 25.17 5.59
C THR A 44 2.38 24.95 6.27
N THR A 45 1.72 23.86 5.92
CA THR A 45 0.54 23.32 6.60
C THR A 45 0.89 22.72 7.96
N ASP A 46 -0.13 22.40 8.75
CA ASP A 46 -0.02 21.75 10.06
C ASP A 46 0.21 20.24 9.92
N PRO A 47 1.26 19.65 10.54
CA PRO A 47 1.48 18.21 10.54
C PRO A 47 0.40 17.42 11.31
N TYR A 48 -0.39 18.08 12.16
CA TYR A 48 -1.58 17.56 12.84
C TYR A 48 -2.88 17.99 12.16
N SER A 49 -2.84 18.36 10.87
CA SER A 49 -4.07 18.67 10.11
C SER A 49 -5.09 17.53 10.24
N LEU A 50 -6.35 17.91 10.46
CA LEU A 50 -7.52 17.01 10.46
C LEU A 50 -8.45 17.26 9.26
N SER A 51 -8.24 18.37 8.54
CA SER A 51 -8.92 18.74 7.30
C SER A 51 -8.02 19.66 6.47
N LEU A 52 -8.21 19.67 5.15
CA LEU A 52 -7.38 20.36 4.17
C LEU A 52 -8.24 21.00 3.07
N SER A 53 -7.74 22.10 2.48
CA SER A 53 -8.24 22.57 1.18
C SER A 53 -7.80 21.63 0.06
N ALA A 54 -8.35 21.77 -1.14
CA ALA A 54 -7.91 20.99 -2.29
C ALA A 54 -6.39 21.10 -2.54
N ASN A 55 -5.79 19.96 -2.87
CA ASN A 55 -4.38 19.72 -3.10
C ASN A 55 -3.50 20.15 -1.90
N SER A 56 -4.07 20.04 -0.70
CA SER A 56 -3.40 20.21 0.60
C SER A 56 -2.70 21.57 0.75
N LYS A 57 -3.22 22.61 0.08
CA LYS A 57 -2.63 23.96 0.10
C LYS A 57 -2.72 24.61 1.48
N TYR A 58 -3.84 24.41 2.18
CA TYR A 58 -4.09 24.95 3.51
C TYR A 58 -4.64 23.88 4.44
N SER A 59 -4.23 23.93 5.70
CA SER A 59 -4.91 23.22 6.79
C SER A 59 -6.23 23.91 7.09
N GLN A 60 -7.21 23.19 7.62
CA GLN A 60 -8.50 23.76 8.03
C GLN A 60 -8.76 23.48 9.51
N VAL A 61 -9.23 24.49 10.23
CA VAL A 61 -9.72 24.32 11.61
C VAL A 61 -11.01 23.52 11.54
N THR A 62 -11.02 22.31 12.10
CA THR A 62 -12.19 21.42 12.09
C THR A 62 -12.38 20.74 13.44
N ASP A 63 -13.59 20.24 13.67
CA ASP A 63 -13.96 19.45 14.82
C ASP A 63 -14.55 18.12 14.33
N LEU A 64 -13.79 17.04 14.52
CA LEU A 64 -14.18 15.69 14.13
C LEU A 64 -15.33 15.15 14.99
N SER A 65 -15.59 15.75 16.15
CA SER A 65 -16.70 15.42 17.03
C SER A 65 -18.01 16.11 16.64
N HIS A 66 -17.95 17.18 15.84
CA HIS A 66 -19.13 17.92 15.42
C HIS A 66 -20.04 17.08 14.50
N SER A 67 -21.36 17.32 14.54
CA SER A 67 -22.32 16.54 13.74
C SER A 67 -22.15 16.75 12.23
N SER A 68 -21.69 17.93 11.80
CA SER A 68 -21.46 18.26 10.38
C SER A 68 -20.30 17.48 9.74
N THR A 69 -19.42 16.86 10.53
CA THR A 69 -18.35 16.00 10.02
C THR A 69 -18.73 14.52 10.03
N LYS A 70 -19.97 14.17 10.41
CA LYS A 70 -20.42 12.78 10.58
C LYS A 70 -21.59 12.46 9.64
N PRO A 71 -21.60 11.30 8.98
CA PRO A 71 -22.79 10.85 8.28
C PRO A 71 -23.91 10.48 9.26
N GLN A 72 -25.13 10.39 8.74
CA GLN A 72 -26.28 9.96 9.52
C GLN A 72 -26.03 8.56 10.13
N GLY A 73 -26.32 8.40 11.42
CA GLY A 73 -26.15 7.13 12.12
C GLY A 73 -24.70 6.76 12.45
N TRP A 74 -23.72 7.66 12.27
CA TRP A 74 -22.30 7.39 12.57
C TRP A 74 -22.06 6.89 14.00
N HIS A 75 -22.74 7.50 14.98
CA HIS A 75 -22.59 7.12 16.39
C HIS A 75 -23.27 5.80 16.75
N SER A 76 -24.39 5.50 16.10
CA SER A 76 -25.19 4.30 16.38
C SER A 76 -24.85 3.12 15.49
N GLN A 77 -23.83 3.25 14.62
CA GLN A 77 -23.42 2.16 13.75
C GLN A 77 -22.85 1.01 14.58
N THR A 78 -23.11 -0.21 14.13
CA THR A 78 -22.49 -1.40 14.70
C THR A 78 -21.20 -1.69 13.95
N VAL A 79 -20.09 -1.75 14.67
CA VAL A 79 -18.79 -2.17 14.13
C VAL A 79 -18.74 -3.71 14.19
N PRO A 80 -18.49 -4.41 13.08
CA PRO A 80 -18.32 -5.86 13.09
C PRO A 80 -17.12 -6.28 13.93
N VAL A 81 -17.24 -7.38 14.69
CA VAL A 81 -16.15 -7.92 15.50
C VAL A 81 -15.67 -9.25 14.96
N VAL A 82 -14.44 -9.62 15.28
CA VAL A 82 -13.89 -10.97 15.13
C VAL A 82 -13.72 -11.58 16.53
N GLU A 83 -13.97 -12.88 16.69
CA GLU A 83 -13.90 -13.54 18.00
C GLU A 83 -12.46 -13.72 18.46
N ASN A 84 -11.60 -14.21 17.55
CA ASN A 84 -10.17 -14.36 17.75
C ASN A 84 -9.39 -13.59 16.67
N VAL A 85 -8.14 -13.25 16.96
CA VAL A 85 -7.27 -12.55 16.02
C VAL A 85 -7.01 -13.39 14.76
N GLU A 86 -6.95 -14.71 14.90
CA GLU A 86 -6.73 -15.67 13.83
C GLU A 86 -7.97 -15.89 12.95
N ASP A 87 -9.16 -15.45 13.38
CA ASP A 87 -10.37 -15.50 12.55
C ASP A 87 -10.38 -14.43 11.45
N ASN A 88 -9.40 -13.52 11.46
CA ASN A 88 -9.25 -12.49 10.46
C ASN A 88 -8.94 -13.07 9.06
N VAL A 89 -9.57 -12.52 8.03
CA VAL A 89 -9.28 -12.76 6.61
C VAL A 89 -9.22 -11.41 5.91
N PHE A 90 -8.04 -11.04 5.42
CA PHE A 90 -7.77 -9.71 4.88
C PHE A 90 -7.92 -9.69 3.35
N TYR A 91 -8.62 -8.69 2.83
CA TYR A 91 -8.73 -8.42 1.40
C TYR A 91 -8.20 -7.03 1.06
N GLU A 92 -7.04 -6.98 0.40
CA GLU A 92 -6.37 -5.74 0.04
C GLU A 92 -6.95 -5.14 -1.23
N LEU A 93 -7.39 -3.90 -1.12
CA LEU A 93 -8.16 -3.19 -2.13
C LEU A 93 -7.66 -1.74 -2.26
N HIS A 94 -7.68 -1.23 -3.49
CA HIS A 94 -7.44 0.18 -3.78
C HIS A 94 -8.76 0.87 -4.19
N ILE A 95 -9.01 2.08 -3.67
CA ILE A 95 -10.26 2.82 -3.88
C ILE A 95 -10.58 2.98 -5.37
N ARG A 96 -9.57 3.31 -6.18
CA ARG A 96 -9.75 3.49 -7.62
C ARG A 96 -9.97 2.17 -8.33
N ASP A 97 -9.18 1.15 -8.03
CA ASP A 97 -9.26 -0.16 -8.69
C ASP A 97 -10.62 -0.81 -8.47
N PHE A 98 -11.24 -0.58 -7.30
CA PHE A 98 -12.54 -1.13 -6.95
C PHE A 98 -13.67 -0.70 -7.90
N SER A 99 -13.62 0.52 -8.43
CA SER A 99 -14.81 1.12 -9.07
C SER A 99 -14.54 1.93 -10.33
N ALA A 100 -13.29 2.26 -10.68
CA ALA A 100 -12.97 3.08 -11.85
C ALA A 100 -13.49 2.47 -13.17
N SER A 101 -13.53 1.14 -13.27
CA SER A 101 -14.04 0.41 -14.45
C SER A 101 -15.42 -0.21 -14.25
N ASP A 102 -16.12 0.06 -13.15
CA ASP A 102 -17.43 -0.54 -12.89
C ASP A 102 -18.55 0.17 -13.69
N ASN A 103 -18.89 -0.40 -14.85
CA ASN A 103 -19.92 0.12 -15.76
C ASN A 103 -21.35 0.05 -15.20
N SER A 104 -21.56 -0.65 -14.07
CA SER A 104 -22.85 -0.63 -13.38
C SER A 104 -23.08 0.70 -12.64
N ILE A 105 -22.01 1.41 -12.26
CA ILE A 105 -22.08 2.76 -11.70
C ILE A 105 -22.29 3.75 -12.84
N LYS A 106 -23.47 4.40 -12.89
CA LYS A 106 -23.85 5.32 -13.97
C LYS A 106 -23.33 6.75 -13.78
N THR A 107 -23.05 7.13 -12.55
CA THR A 107 -22.58 8.47 -12.22
C THR A 107 -21.05 8.50 -12.26
N GLU A 108 -20.48 9.13 -13.28
CA GLU A 108 -19.03 9.07 -13.52
C GLU A 108 -18.19 9.65 -12.37
N ASN A 109 -18.68 10.72 -11.72
CA ASN A 109 -17.99 11.34 -10.58
C ASN A 109 -18.06 10.51 -9.27
N VAL A 110 -18.66 9.31 -9.29
CA VAL A 110 -18.65 8.33 -8.19
C VAL A 110 -17.57 7.27 -8.40
N LYS A 111 -17.15 7.02 -9.64
CA LYS A 111 -16.15 6.00 -9.95
C LYS A 111 -14.77 6.40 -9.43
N GLY A 112 -14.11 5.45 -8.78
CA GLY A 112 -12.82 5.64 -8.12
C GLY A 112 -12.87 6.59 -6.92
N LYS A 113 -14.03 6.68 -6.25
CA LYS A 113 -14.26 7.55 -5.08
C LYS A 113 -14.73 6.75 -3.87
N TYR A 114 -14.65 7.34 -2.68
CA TYR A 114 -15.27 6.80 -1.46
C TYR A 114 -16.77 6.52 -1.65
N LYS A 115 -17.46 7.39 -2.40
CA LYS A 115 -18.89 7.25 -2.69
C LYS A 115 -19.26 5.98 -3.46
N ALA A 116 -18.30 5.31 -4.12
CA ALA A 116 -18.54 4.04 -4.80
C ALA A 116 -18.99 2.93 -3.84
N PHE A 117 -18.56 2.97 -2.58
CA PHE A 117 -18.93 1.98 -1.56
C PHE A 117 -20.39 2.14 -1.09
N ALA A 118 -21.02 3.26 -1.41
CA ALA A 118 -22.44 3.51 -1.16
C ALA A 118 -23.34 3.13 -2.36
N GLN A 119 -22.81 2.44 -3.39
CA GLN A 119 -23.58 2.01 -4.57
C GLN A 119 -24.04 0.55 -4.43
N PRO A 120 -25.20 0.26 -3.82
CA PRO A 120 -25.60 -1.11 -3.45
C PRO A 120 -25.79 -2.04 -4.64
N ASP A 121 -26.12 -1.47 -5.81
CA ASP A 121 -26.34 -2.20 -7.05
C ASP A 121 -25.09 -2.35 -7.90
N SER A 122 -23.97 -1.77 -7.47
CA SER A 122 -22.71 -1.88 -8.19
C SER A 122 -22.20 -3.32 -8.22
N THR A 123 -21.49 -3.67 -9.30
CA THR A 123 -20.86 -4.99 -9.44
C THR A 123 -19.85 -5.20 -8.32
N GLY A 124 -19.06 -4.18 -8.01
CA GLY A 124 -18.09 -4.21 -6.89
C GLY A 124 -18.74 -4.57 -5.55
N ILE A 125 -19.84 -3.91 -5.17
CA ILE A 125 -20.52 -4.18 -3.90
C ILE A 125 -21.21 -5.55 -3.89
N LYS A 126 -21.81 -5.97 -5.01
CA LYS A 126 -22.38 -7.33 -5.13
C LYS A 126 -21.30 -8.41 -4.98
N HIS A 127 -20.12 -8.17 -5.54
CA HIS A 127 -18.97 -9.06 -5.40
C HIS A 127 -18.47 -9.11 -3.95
N LEU A 128 -18.29 -7.96 -3.29
CA LEU A 128 -17.93 -7.93 -1.87
C LEU A 128 -18.95 -8.68 -0.99
N LYS A 129 -20.26 -8.53 -1.23
CA LYS A 129 -21.28 -9.32 -0.51
C LYS A 129 -21.10 -10.83 -0.71
N THR A 130 -20.68 -11.25 -1.89
CA THR A 130 -20.41 -12.68 -2.19
C THR A 130 -19.18 -13.16 -1.42
N LEU A 131 -18.10 -12.37 -1.40
CA LEU A 131 -16.91 -12.67 -0.61
C LEU A 131 -17.20 -12.68 0.89
N LYS A 132 -18.04 -11.76 1.38
CA LYS A 132 -18.50 -11.75 2.78
C LYS A 132 -19.22 -13.03 3.13
N ALA A 133 -20.16 -13.45 2.29
CA ALA A 133 -20.92 -14.68 2.48
C ALA A 133 -20.01 -15.94 2.46
N ALA A 134 -18.87 -15.88 1.75
CA ALA A 134 -17.86 -16.93 1.72
C ALA A 134 -16.91 -16.94 2.94
N GLY A 135 -16.95 -15.90 3.80
CA GLY A 135 -16.18 -15.84 5.04
C GLY A 135 -15.19 -14.67 5.14
N LEU A 136 -15.00 -13.86 4.08
CA LEU A 136 -14.15 -12.68 4.16
C LEU A 136 -14.70 -11.68 5.17
N ASN A 137 -13.87 -11.09 6.04
CA ASN A 137 -14.35 -10.21 7.11
C ASN A 137 -13.62 -8.87 7.25
N ASN A 138 -12.48 -8.65 6.59
CA ASN A 138 -11.77 -7.37 6.64
C ASN A 138 -11.43 -6.85 5.23
N ILE A 139 -11.59 -5.55 5.04
CA ILE A 139 -11.09 -4.82 3.86
C ILE A 139 -9.86 -4.03 4.26
N HIS A 140 -8.70 -4.39 3.73
CA HIS A 140 -7.48 -3.58 3.81
C HIS A 140 -7.46 -2.59 2.67
N LEU A 141 -7.61 -1.30 2.98
CA LEU A 141 -7.49 -0.22 2.02
C LEU A 141 -6.01 0.17 1.85
N LEU A 142 -5.52 0.20 0.60
CA LEU A 142 -4.30 0.92 0.24
C LEU A 142 -4.38 2.39 0.73
N PRO A 143 -3.26 3.14 0.77
CA PRO A 143 -3.20 4.49 1.35
C PRO A 143 -4.41 5.38 1.04
N THR A 144 -5.14 5.74 2.09
CA THR A 144 -6.28 6.68 2.04
C THR A 144 -6.10 7.92 2.90
N PHE A 145 -4.91 8.10 3.50
CA PHE A 145 -4.47 9.39 4.03
C PHE A 145 -4.03 10.31 2.88
N ASP A 146 -3.87 11.61 3.13
CA ASP A 146 -3.49 12.62 2.13
C ASP A 146 -2.11 12.33 1.50
N ILE A 147 -2.10 12.14 0.17
CA ILE A 147 -0.90 11.77 -0.60
C ILE A 147 -0.39 12.92 -1.46
N GLY A 148 0.93 12.95 -1.68
CA GLY A 148 1.59 14.03 -2.43
C GLY A 148 1.59 13.89 -3.95
N THR A 149 1.08 12.79 -4.50
CA THR A 149 1.35 12.36 -5.89
C THR A 149 0.15 12.32 -6.82
N VAL A 150 -1.05 12.65 -6.37
CA VAL A 150 -2.24 12.81 -7.22
C VAL A 150 -2.76 14.23 -7.08
N ASN A 151 -3.02 14.89 -8.21
CA ASN A 151 -3.61 16.23 -8.17
C ASN A 151 -5.11 16.12 -7.85
N GLU A 152 -5.55 16.80 -6.78
CA GLU A 152 -6.95 16.79 -6.36
C GLU A 152 -7.85 17.65 -7.27
N GLU A 153 -7.28 18.55 -8.07
CA GLU A 153 -8.01 19.38 -9.03
C GLU A 153 -8.31 18.60 -10.33
N VAL A 154 -9.58 18.24 -10.55
CA VAL A 154 -10.03 17.43 -11.71
C VAL A 154 -9.65 18.03 -13.08
N THR A 155 -9.56 19.36 -13.17
CA THR A 155 -9.17 20.08 -14.39
C THR A 155 -7.66 20.03 -14.68
N LYS A 156 -6.85 19.60 -13.70
CA LYS A 156 -5.38 19.51 -13.80
C LYS A 156 -4.88 18.08 -13.87
N ARG A 157 -5.79 17.10 -13.93
CA ARG A 157 -5.46 15.68 -14.02
C ARG A 157 -6.15 14.99 -15.20
N LEU A 158 -5.67 13.81 -15.55
CA LEU A 158 -6.16 12.97 -16.63
C LEU A 158 -6.75 11.66 -16.10
N ALA A 159 -7.96 11.34 -16.54
CA ALA A 159 -8.57 10.03 -16.40
C ALA A 159 -8.56 9.32 -17.76
N LEU A 160 -8.67 8.00 -17.77
CA LEU A 160 -8.73 7.24 -19.03
C LEU A 160 -9.96 7.58 -19.89
N THR A 161 -11.00 8.15 -19.28
CA THR A 161 -12.21 8.64 -19.95
C THR A 161 -12.06 10.06 -20.51
N ASP A 162 -10.98 10.77 -20.19
CA ASP A 162 -10.72 12.08 -20.76
C ASP A 162 -10.26 11.97 -22.21
N THR A 163 -10.49 13.04 -22.99
CA THR A 163 -10.12 13.10 -24.40
C THR A 163 -8.66 13.47 -24.61
N VAL A 164 -8.14 13.17 -25.80
CA VAL A 164 -6.82 13.66 -26.24
C VAL A 164 -6.76 15.19 -26.22
N LEU A 165 -7.89 15.89 -26.47
CA LEU A 165 -7.95 17.35 -26.32
C LEU A 165 -7.57 17.81 -24.91
N LYS A 166 -8.13 17.18 -23.86
CA LYS A 166 -7.76 17.51 -22.47
C LYS A 166 -6.30 17.15 -22.16
N LEU A 167 -5.80 16.03 -22.69
CA LEU A 167 -4.38 15.68 -22.64
C LEU A 167 -3.53 16.82 -23.20
N CYS A 168 -3.94 17.42 -24.32
CA CYS A 168 -3.20 18.53 -24.95
C CYS A 168 -3.30 19.85 -24.18
N ASP A 169 -4.39 20.09 -23.44
CA ASP A 169 -4.49 21.24 -22.54
C ASP A 169 -3.52 21.14 -21.36
N ILE A 170 -3.23 19.92 -20.88
CA ILE A 170 -2.34 19.66 -19.74
C ILE A 170 -0.88 19.48 -20.21
N ILE A 171 -0.68 18.77 -21.31
CA ILE A 171 0.62 18.38 -21.87
C ILE A 171 0.68 18.79 -23.35
N ALA A 172 0.77 20.09 -23.62
CA ALA A 172 0.75 20.63 -24.98
C ALA A 172 1.86 20.06 -25.90
N SER A 173 2.96 19.56 -25.32
CA SER A 173 4.07 18.94 -26.06
C SER A 173 3.88 17.46 -26.38
N HIS A 174 2.76 16.85 -26.00
CA HIS A 174 2.53 15.42 -26.23
C HIS A 174 2.39 15.11 -27.73
N GLU A 175 2.94 13.98 -28.19
CA GLU A 175 2.96 13.62 -29.61
C GLU A 175 1.55 13.49 -30.22
N SER A 176 0.60 12.97 -29.45
CA SER A 176 -0.81 12.82 -29.83
C SER A 176 -1.50 14.15 -30.15
N CYS A 177 -0.96 15.30 -29.71
CA CYS A 177 -1.55 16.61 -29.96
C CYS A 177 -1.42 17.11 -31.40
N GLN A 178 -0.54 16.48 -32.19
CA GLN A 178 -0.33 16.80 -33.60
C GLN A 178 -1.32 16.07 -34.53
N GLN A 179 -2.13 15.15 -34.00
CA GLN A 179 -3.03 14.29 -34.78
C GLN A 179 -4.48 14.75 -34.60
N ALA A 180 -4.95 15.61 -35.50
CA ALA A 180 -6.30 16.20 -35.43
C ALA A 180 -7.43 15.16 -35.35
N GLU A 181 -7.27 14.02 -36.01
CA GLU A 181 -8.26 12.92 -36.03
C GLU A 181 -8.46 12.19 -34.69
N ASN A 182 -7.58 12.41 -33.72
CA ASN A 182 -7.63 11.74 -32.42
C ASN A 182 -8.10 12.66 -31.29
N GLN A 183 -8.33 13.95 -31.54
CA GLN A 183 -8.62 14.93 -30.48
C GLN A 183 -9.87 14.61 -29.65
N ASP A 184 -10.92 14.08 -30.29
CA ASP A 184 -12.18 13.73 -29.62
C ASP A 184 -12.19 12.32 -29.00
N LYS A 185 -11.18 11.49 -29.29
CA LYS A 185 -11.08 10.15 -28.70
C LYS A 185 -10.64 10.22 -27.25
N THR A 186 -11.17 9.32 -26.45
CA THR A 186 -10.74 9.11 -25.07
C THR A 186 -9.37 8.43 -25.02
N LEU A 187 -8.63 8.63 -23.93
CA LEU A 187 -7.37 7.93 -23.71
C LEU A 187 -7.54 6.41 -23.70
N SER A 188 -8.67 5.89 -23.18
CA SER A 188 -9.01 4.46 -23.23
C SER A 188 -9.15 3.97 -24.67
N GLU A 189 -9.86 4.69 -25.54
CA GLU A 189 -10.01 4.32 -26.96
C GLU A 189 -8.66 4.31 -27.69
N ILE A 190 -7.78 5.26 -27.38
CA ILE A 190 -6.42 5.29 -27.93
C ILE A 190 -5.62 4.06 -27.46
N LEU A 191 -5.64 3.75 -26.16
CA LEU A 191 -4.95 2.59 -25.60
C LEU A 191 -5.46 1.27 -26.20
N GLU A 192 -6.77 1.16 -26.41
CA GLU A 192 -7.43 -0.01 -27.01
C GLU A 192 -7.08 -0.21 -28.49
N SER A 193 -6.66 0.86 -29.18
CA SER A 193 -6.24 0.79 -30.57
C SER A 193 -4.82 0.26 -30.76
N TYR A 194 -4.02 0.18 -29.69
CA TYR A 194 -2.63 -0.27 -29.76
C TYR A 194 -2.51 -1.79 -29.78
N ASP A 195 -1.45 -2.29 -30.41
CA ASP A 195 -1.08 -3.71 -30.35
C ASP A 195 -0.77 -4.10 -28.89
N PRO A 196 -1.47 -5.10 -28.32
CA PRO A 196 -1.22 -5.56 -26.95
C PRO A 196 0.18 -6.13 -26.72
N ASN A 197 0.90 -6.52 -27.79
CA ASN A 197 2.29 -6.97 -27.71
C ASN A 197 3.31 -5.84 -27.93
N GLY A 198 2.83 -4.63 -28.22
CA GLY A 198 3.66 -3.45 -28.49
C GLY A 198 3.94 -2.61 -27.24
N SER A 199 4.88 -1.67 -27.36
CA SER A 199 5.26 -0.77 -26.26
C SER A 199 4.45 0.53 -26.18
N LYS A 200 3.58 0.79 -27.16
CA LYS A 200 2.88 2.08 -27.30
C LYS A 200 1.95 2.38 -26.12
N ALA A 201 1.21 1.38 -25.64
CA ALA A 201 0.35 1.54 -24.46
C ALA A 201 1.17 1.94 -23.22
N GLN A 202 2.27 1.22 -22.95
CA GLN A 202 3.18 1.56 -21.86
C GLN A 202 3.79 2.95 -22.02
N GLN A 203 4.18 3.33 -23.24
CA GLN A 203 4.76 4.65 -23.52
C GLN A 203 3.77 5.77 -23.21
N LEU A 204 2.54 5.69 -23.72
CA LEU A 204 1.49 6.67 -23.44
C LEU A 204 1.22 6.79 -21.93
N VAL A 205 0.99 5.65 -21.26
CA VAL A 205 0.74 5.63 -19.81
C VAL A 205 1.92 6.21 -19.03
N SER A 206 3.16 5.89 -19.43
CA SER A 206 4.36 6.45 -18.81
C SER A 206 4.50 7.95 -18.98
N GLN A 207 4.03 8.49 -20.12
CA GLN A 207 4.06 9.93 -20.41
C GLN A 207 3.02 10.71 -19.62
N ILE A 208 1.86 10.11 -19.33
CA ILE A 208 0.77 10.77 -18.61
C ILE A 208 0.78 10.51 -17.09
N ARG A 209 1.55 9.53 -16.59
CA ARG A 209 1.51 9.07 -15.19
C ARG A 209 1.63 10.14 -14.10
N THR A 210 2.30 11.26 -14.37
CA THR A 210 2.47 12.34 -13.38
C THR A 210 1.27 13.29 -13.34
N PHE A 211 0.35 13.11 -14.27
CA PHE A 211 -0.84 13.92 -14.45
C PHE A 211 -2.11 13.08 -14.36
N ASP A 212 -2.02 11.75 -14.30
CA ASP A 212 -3.20 10.93 -14.19
C ASP A 212 -3.78 10.96 -12.77
N ASP A 213 -4.92 10.32 -12.60
CA ASP A 213 -5.62 10.21 -11.32
C ASP A 213 -5.34 8.87 -10.63
N TYR A 214 -4.15 8.28 -10.83
CA TYR A 214 -3.76 6.99 -10.28
C TYR A 214 -2.37 7.01 -9.60
N ASN A 215 -2.36 6.76 -8.30
CA ASN A 215 -1.18 6.27 -7.59
C ASN A 215 -1.66 5.32 -6.48
N TRP A 216 -0.82 4.38 -6.07
CA TRP A 216 -1.06 3.60 -4.86
C TRP A 216 -1.04 4.45 -3.59
N GLY A 217 -0.28 5.55 -3.59
CA GLY A 217 -0.32 6.53 -2.50
C GLY A 217 0.66 6.30 -1.36
N TYR A 218 1.71 5.50 -1.56
CA TYR A 218 2.85 5.39 -0.64
C TYR A 218 3.75 6.64 -0.69
N ASP A 219 3.12 7.82 -0.60
CA ASP A 219 3.71 9.14 -0.74
C ASP A 219 3.08 10.10 0.29
N PRO A 220 3.39 9.97 1.60
CA PRO A 220 2.66 10.69 2.64
C PRO A 220 2.89 12.20 2.60
N PHE A 221 1.79 12.95 2.50
CA PHE A 221 1.80 14.41 2.63
C PHE A 221 1.24 14.83 4.01
N HIS A 222 0.04 14.36 4.39
CA HIS A 222 -0.49 14.51 5.76
C HIS A 222 -1.06 13.19 6.28
N TYR A 223 -0.56 12.74 7.43
CA TYR A 223 -0.87 11.41 7.95
C TYR A 223 -2.29 11.24 8.49
N THR A 224 -3.00 12.32 8.83
CA THR A 224 -4.25 12.28 9.60
C THR A 224 -5.42 13.00 8.91
N VAL A 225 -5.40 13.07 7.58
CA VAL A 225 -6.49 13.62 6.76
C VAL A 225 -6.79 12.64 5.64
N PRO A 226 -8.07 12.35 5.32
CA PRO A 226 -8.40 11.55 4.15
C PRO A 226 -7.88 12.16 2.84
N GLU A 227 -7.49 11.31 1.90
CA GLU A 227 -7.08 11.73 0.56
C GLU A 227 -8.23 12.41 -0.18
N GLY A 228 -8.00 13.62 -0.71
CA GLY A 228 -9.05 14.41 -1.34
C GLY A 228 -9.35 13.99 -2.77
N SER A 229 -8.39 13.40 -3.49
CA SER A 229 -8.62 12.92 -4.87
C SER A 229 -9.62 11.77 -4.96
N TYR A 230 -9.86 11.04 -3.86
CA TYR A 230 -10.90 10.03 -3.70
C TYR A 230 -12.25 10.57 -3.22
N ALA A 231 -12.34 11.85 -2.83
CA ALA A 231 -13.60 12.53 -2.54
C ALA A 231 -14.23 13.10 -3.83
N GLN A 232 -15.55 13.28 -3.84
CA GLN A 232 -16.23 14.02 -4.92
C GLN A 232 -15.92 15.51 -4.82
N ASN A 233 -15.85 16.03 -3.59
CA ASN A 233 -15.36 17.37 -3.30
C ASN A 233 -14.11 17.30 -2.39
N PRO A 234 -12.92 17.65 -2.91
CA PRO A 234 -11.71 17.68 -2.10
C PRO A 234 -11.68 18.84 -1.09
N GLU A 235 -12.53 19.87 -1.22
CA GLU A 235 -12.45 21.04 -0.34
C GLU A 235 -13.00 20.79 1.07
N GLY A 236 -12.12 20.90 2.07
CA GLY A 236 -12.45 20.94 3.49
C GLY A 236 -13.13 19.66 3.99
N ASN A 237 -14.11 19.81 4.89
CA ASN A 237 -14.74 18.69 5.60
C ASN A 237 -15.52 17.69 4.72
N ALA A 238 -15.76 17.96 3.44
CA ALA A 238 -16.50 17.05 2.57
C ALA A 238 -15.85 15.66 2.49
N ARG A 239 -14.51 15.62 2.34
CA ARG A 239 -13.75 14.35 2.31
C ARG A 239 -13.86 13.54 3.60
N ILE A 240 -14.02 14.20 4.75
CA ILE A 240 -14.18 13.53 6.06
C ILE A 240 -15.51 12.78 6.11
N VAL A 241 -16.59 13.44 5.68
CA VAL A 241 -17.93 12.83 5.65
C VAL A 241 -17.95 11.68 4.65
N GLU A 242 -17.44 11.87 3.44
CA GLU A 242 -17.41 10.83 2.41
C GLU A 242 -16.57 9.61 2.85
N PHE A 243 -15.43 9.82 3.50
CA PHE A 243 -14.61 8.74 4.06
C PHE A 243 -15.35 7.97 5.15
N ARG A 244 -15.97 8.68 6.11
CA ARG A 244 -16.79 8.07 7.17
C ARG A 244 -17.99 7.32 6.58
N GLU A 245 -18.63 7.83 5.52
CA GLU A 245 -19.68 7.10 4.80
C GLU A 245 -19.15 5.79 4.21
N MET A 246 -17.97 5.78 3.60
CA MET A 246 -17.37 4.54 3.09
C MET A 246 -17.16 3.52 4.22
N VAL A 247 -16.53 3.93 5.33
CA VAL A 247 -16.29 3.05 6.49
C VAL A 247 -17.62 2.51 7.03
N GLN A 248 -18.61 3.38 7.24
CA GLN A 248 -19.93 2.98 7.71
C GLN A 248 -20.62 1.99 6.76
N ASN A 249 -20.49 2.18 5.44
CA ASN A 249 -21.06 1.24 4.46
C ASN A 249 -20.36 -0.12 4.49
N LEU A 250 -19.03 -0.16 4.65
CA LEU A 250 -18.28 -1.40 4.81
C LEU A 250 -18.67 -2.14 6.11
N HIS A 251 -18.82 -1.41 7.22
CA HIS A 251 -19.33 -1.95 8.48
C HIS A 251 -20.75 -2.52 8.34
N ASN A 252 -21.64 -1.81 7.65
CA ASN A 252 -23.00 -2.28 7.37
C ASN A 252 -23.04 -3.53 6.48
N LEU A 253 -22.00 -3.76 5.67
CA LEU A 253 -21.81 -5.00 4.91
C LEU A 253 -21.18 -6.12 5.75
N GLY A 254 -20.83 -5.85 7.01
CA GLY A 254 -20.23 -6.80 7.94
C GLY A 254 -18.71 -6.90 7.82
N PHE A 255 -18.05 -5.97 7.14
CA PHE A 255 -16.60 -5.92 7.08
C PHE A 255 -16.04 -5.00 8.17
N ARG A 256 -14.91 -5.39 8.74
CA ARG A 256 -13.98 -4.49 9.39
C ARG A 256 -13.10 -3.78 8.34
N VAL A 257 -12.56 -2.61 8.67
CA VAL A 257 -11.76 -1.77 7.77
C VAL A 257 -10.36 -1.56 8.33
N ILE A 258 -9.37 -1.99 7.57
CA ILE A 258 -7.95 -1.82 7.88
C ILE A 258 -7.39 -0.72 6.98
N MET A 259 -6.58 0.18 7.55
CA MET A 259 -5.89 1.21 6.78
C MET A 259 -4.41 0.88 6.60
N ASP A 260 -3.91 1.01 5.37
CA ASP A 260 -2.47 1.07 5.11
C ASP A 260 -1.90 2.40 5.63
N VAL A 261 -0.89 2.33 6.48
CA VAL A 261 -0.23 3.50 7.09
C VAL A 261 1.26 3.49 6.80
N VAL A 262 1.77 4.65 6.40
CA VAL A 262 3.12 4.79 5.83
C VAL A 262 3.96 5.77 6.64
N TYR A 263 4.17 5.45 7.92
CA TYR A 263 4.91 6.34 8.82
C TYR A 263 6.44 6.26 8.66
N ASN A 264 6.97 5.37 7.81
CA ASN A 264 8.41 5.11 7.66
C ASN A 264 9.17 6.17 6.82
N HIS A 265 8.46 6.99 6.05
CA HIS A 265 9.02 8.10 5.28
C HIS A 265 7.99 9.23 5.08
N THR A 266 8.47 10.40 4.62
CA THR A 266 7.62 11.45 4.04
C THR A 266 7.80 11.48 2.53
N HIS A 267 6.79 12.00 1.81
CA HIS A 267 6.91 12.17 0.35
C HIS A 267 8.07 13.11 -0.03
N GLN A 268 8.22 14.22 0.70
CA GLN A 268 9.35 15.14 0.56
C GLN A 268 9.79 15.67 1.93
N ALA A 269 11.06 16.07 2.03
CA ALA A 269 11.67 16.78 3.15
C ALA A 269 12.46 18.02 2.67
N GLY A 270 13.17 18.69 3.57
CA GLY A 270 13.84 19.97 3.32
C GLY A 270 12.86 21.10 3.04
N MET A 271 13.23 22.00 2.13
CA MET A 271 12.40 23.14 1.72
C MET A 271 11.49 22.86 0.51
N GLU A 272 11.34 21.59 0.13
CA GLU A 272 10.57 21.17 -1.05
C GLU A 272 9.06 21.47 -0.91
N LYS A 273 8.33 21.48 -2.04
CA LYS A 273 6.93 21.94 -2.08
C LYS A 273 6.02 21.18 -1.09
N THR A 274 6.11 19.86 -1.06
CA THR A 274 5.26 19.00 -0.19
C THR A 274 5.95 18.58 1.10
N SER A 275 7.11 19.18 1.43
CA SER A 275 7.70 19.04 2.77
C SER A 275 6.88 19.81 3.80
N VAL A 276 6.49 19.13 4.88
CA VAL A 276 5.75 19.70 6.02
C VAL A 276 6.62 19.64 7.28
N LEU A 277 6.88 18.42 7.76
CA LEU A 277 7.60 18.17 9.01
C LEU A 277 8.97 18.85 9.04
N ASP A 278 9.74 18.70 7.96
CA ASP A 278 11.12 19.19 7.88
C ASP A 278 11.19 20.71 7.64
N LYS A 279 10.10 21.37 7.21
CA LYS A 279 10.02 22.84 7.21
C LYS A 279 9.77 23.40 8.61
N ILE A 280 9.08 22.66 9.49
CA ILE A 280 8.74 23.11 10.84
C ILE A 280 9.90 22.88 11.80
N VAL A 281 10.47 21.67 11.81
CA VAL A 281 11.63 21.34 12.66
C VAL A 281 12.69 20.65 11.80
N PRO A 282 13.51 21.43 11.06
CA PRO A 282 14.49 20.89 10.13
C PRO A 282 15.45 19.91 10.78
N GLY A 283 15.59 18.73 10.19
CA GLY A 283 16.49 17.66 10.62
C GLY A 283 16.00 16.84 11.83
N TYR A 284 14.80 17.11 12.37
CA TYR A 284 14.25 16.37 13.53
C TYR A 284 13.34 15.21 13.16
N TYR A 285 12.45 15.34 12.18
CA TYR A 285 11.52 14.25 11.87
C TYR A 285 12.15 13.18 10.98
N GLN A 286 13.20 13.54 10.25
CA GLN A 286 13.86 12.65 9.29
C GLN A 286 15.06 11.95 9.92
N ARG A 287 15.29 10.69 9.54
CA ARG A 287 16.49 9.96 9.93
C ARG A 287 17.66 10.44 9.09
N LEU A 288 18.78 10.72 9.76
CA LEU A 288 19.97 11.29 9.13
C LEU A 288 21.13 10.31 9.20
N HIS A 289 21.91 10.27 8.12
CA HIS A 289 23.17 9.56 8.07
C HIS A 289 24.16 10.18 9.08
N PRO A 290 24.77 9.39 9.97
CA PRO A 290 25.43 9.87 11.19
C PRO A 290 26.68 10.71 10.93
N VAL A 291 27.30 10.57 9.75
CA VAL A 291 28.51 11.31 9.38
C VAL A 291 28.20 12.51 8.49
N THR A 292 27.30 12.35 7.53
CA THR A 292 27.07 13.37 6.48
C THR A 292 25.90 14.29 6.81
N GLY A 293 25.01 13.91 7.73
CA GLY A 293 23.78 14.62 8.01
C GLY A 293 22.75 14.57 6.87
N LEU A 294 23.01 13.81 5.80
CA LEU A 294 22.06 13.60 4.72
C LEU A 294 20.88 12.75 5.21
N ILE A 295 19.69 13.03 4.70
CA ILE A 295 18.50 12.22 4.99
C ILE A 295 18.71 10.81 4.41
N GLU A 296 18.45 9.80 5.23
CA GLU A 296 18.46 8.39 4.80
C GLU A 296 17.27 8.13 3.87
N GLN A 297 17.47 7.34 2.82
CA GLN A 297 16.44 7.09 1.78
C GLN A 297 16.28 5.60 1.44
N SER A 298 16.57 4.72 2.40
CA SER A 298 16.49 3.28 2.18
C SER A 298 15.07 2.80 1.87
N THR A 299 14.03 3.52 2.33
CA THR A 299 12.62 3.15 2.10
C THR A 299 12.06 3.62 0.76
N CYS A 300 12.88 4.23 -0.10
CA CYS A 300 12.59 4.89 -1.38
C CYS A 300 12.46 6.42 -1.36
N CYS A 301 11.93 7.01 -0.28
CA CYS A 301 11.79 8.46 -0.12
C CYS A 301 12.52 8.96 1.15
N ASP A 302 12.12 10.09 1.74
CA ASP A 302 12.84 10.72 2.85
C ASP A 302 12.46 10.02 4.20
N ASN A 303 13.31 9.12 4.71
CA ASN A 303 13.01 8.28 5.89
C ASN A 303 12.68 9.12 7.13
N THR A 304 11.64 8.75 7.87
CA THR A 304 11.31 9.33 9.19
C THR A 304 12.12 8.66 10.30
N ALA A 305 12.18 9.31 11.46
CA ALA A 305 12.90 8.85 12.65
C ALA A 305 11.95 8.64 13.84
N THR A 306 11.14 7.56 13.81
CA THR A 306 10.20 7.22 14.89
C THR A 306 10.88 6.84 16.21
N GLU A 307 12.19 6.62 16.23
CA GLU A 307 12.99 6.59 17.47
C GLU A 307 13.03 7.93 18.21
N ARG A 308 12.66 9.04 17.54
CA ARG A 308 12.57 10.37 18.15
C ARG A 308 11.17 10.59 18.71
N LYS A 309 11.12 11.04 19.97
CA LYS A 309 9.91 11.14 20.79
C LYS A 309 8.73 11.82 20.09
N MET A 310 8.94 12.94 19.38
CA MET A 310 7.83 13.67 18.76
C MET A 310 7.37 13.07 17.43
N MET A 311 8.21 12.30 16.74
CA MET A 311 7.76 11.51 15.57
C MET A 311 6.97 10.27 16.03
N ALA A 312 7.43 9.57 17.08
CA ALA A 312 6.66 8.50 17.72
C ALA A 312 5.30 8.99 18.22
N LYS A 313 5.26 10.17 18.86
CA LYS A 313 4.03 10.80 19.30
C LYS A 313 3.11 11.12 18.13
N LEU A 314 3.61 11.76 17.07
CA LEU A 314 2.82 12.08 15.88
C LEU A 314 2.19 10.83 15.27
N MET A 315 2.97 9.76 15.12
CA MET A 315 2.46 8.47 14.63
C MET A 315 1.34 7.93 15.54
N THR A 316 1.57 7.91 16.85
CA THR A 316 0.62 7.37 17.83
C THR A 316 -0.68 8.19 17.87
N ASP A 317 -0.57 9.52 17.91
CA ASP A 317 -1.73 10.42 17.93
C ASP A 317 -2.54 10.29 16.63
N SER A 318 -1.87 10.18 15.48
CA SER A 318 -2.50 9.96 14.18
C SER A 318 -3.30 8.65 14.14
N LEU A 319 -2.71 7.55 14.62
CA LEU A 319 -3.38 6.24 14.72
C LEU A 319 -4.62 6.29 15.62
N VAL A 320 -4.54 6.98 16.76
CA VAL A 320 -5.68 7.16 17.69
C VAL A 320 -6.82 7.91 17.02
N VAL A 321 -6.53 8.97 16.26
CA VAL A 321 -7.57 9.68 15.49
C VAL A 321 -8.23 8.76 14.46
N TRP A 322 -7.45 7.96 13.71
CA TRP A 322 -8.02 7.01 12.75
C TRP A 322 -8.91 5.96 13.44
N ALA A 323 -8.50 5.43 14.59
CA ALA A 323 -9.29 4.45 15.33
C ALA A 323 -10.56 5.08 15.96
N GLU A 324 -10.42 6.19 16.68
CA GLU A 324 -11.51 6.80 17.44
C GLU A 324 -12.49 7.58 16.54
N ASP A 325 -11.97 8.50 15.73
CA ASP A 325 -12.79 9.43 14.96
C ASP A 325 -13.27 8.83 13.63
N TYR A 326 -12.49 7.93 13.04
CA TYR A 326 -12.80 7.31 11.75
C TYR A 326 -13.20 5.84 11.86
N LYS A 327 -13.16 5.25 13.06
CA LYS A 327 -13.54 3.83 13.31
C LYS A 327 -12.80 2.87 12.37
N ILE A 328 -11.49 3.10 12.23
CA ILE A 328 -10.58 2.17 11.57
C ILE A 328 -10.25 1.05 12.55
N ASP A 329 -10.48 -0.19 12.12
CA ASP A 329 -10.48 -1.38 12.96
C ASP A 329 -9.12 -2.09 13.01
N GLY A 330 -8.12 -1.56 12.32
CA GLY A 330 -6.78 -2.12 12.26
C GLY A 330 -5.85 -1.37 11.30
N PHE A 331 -4.55 -1.65 11.41
CA PHE A 331 -3.52 -0.90 10.70
C PHE A 331 -2.46 -1.83 10.11
N ARG A 332 -2.23 -1.69 8.79
CA ARG A 332 -1.09 -2.28 8.10
C ARG A 332 0.03 -1.26 8.04
N PHE A 333 1.16 -1.54 8.67
CA PHE A 333 2.35 -0.69 8.65
C PHE A 333 3.25 -1.02 7.47
N ASP A 334 3.36 -0.07 6.55
CA ASP A 334 4.34 -0.09 5.48
C ASP A 334 5.77 -0.02 6.05
N LEU A 335 6.64 -0.90 5.54
CA LEU A 335 8.03 -1.06 5.97
C LEU A 335 8.23 -0.97 7.50
N MET A 336 7.37 -1.67 8.26
CA MET A 336 7.26 -1.64 9.72
C MET A 336 8.58 -1.84 10.49
N ALA A 337 9.56 -2.53 9.89
CA ALA A 337 10.87 -2.73 10.51
C ALA A 337 11.75 -1.45 10.58
N HIS A 338 11.35 -0.36 9.93
CA HIS A 338 11.96 0.97 10.07
C HIS A 338 11.45 1.75 11.29
N GLN A 339 10.59 1.13 12.09
CA GLN A 339 10.08 1.61 13.36
C GLN A 339 10.66 0.77 14.52
N PRO A 340 10.93 1.37 15.70
CA PRO A 340 11.31 0.60 16.89
C PRO A 340 10.17 -0.31 17.38
N LYS A 341 10.48 -1.56 17.73
CA LYS A 341 9.53 -2.52 18.35
C LYS A 341 8.80 -1.90 19.55
N ALA A 342 9.52 -1.22 20.43
CA ALA A 342 8.94 -0.60 21.62
C ALA A 342 7.89 0.48 21.28
N VAL A 343 8.10 1.23 20.19
CA VAL A 343 7.15 2.26 19.74
C VAL A 343 5.91 1.60 19.15
N MET A 344 6.06 0.51 18.38
CA MET A 344 4.93 -0.25 17.84
C MET A 344 4.03 -0.83 18.94
N LEU A 345 4.63 -1.41 19.99
CA LEU A 345 3.89 -1.92 21.15
C LEU A 345 3.16 -0.81 21.91
N ALA A 346 3.82 0.34 22.11
CA ALA A 346 3.21 1.49 22.77
C ALA A 346 2.06 2.10 21.94
N ALA A 347 2.22 2.20 20.62
CA ALA A 347 1.18 2.68 19.73
C ALA A 347 -0.03 1.73 19.69
N ARG A 348 0.20 0.40 19.65
CA ARG A 348 -0.88 -0.59 19.77
C ARG A 348 -1.64 -0.43 21.08
N ALA A 349 -0.93 -0.28 22.20
CA ALA A 349 -1.58 -0.07 23.50
C ALA A 349 -2.44 1.22 23.55
N ALA A 350 -1.98 2.30 22.90
CA ALA A 350 -2.75 3.55 22.81
C ALA A 350 -4.02 3.41 21.95
N VAL A 351 -3.93 2.70 20.82
CA VAL A 351 -5.09 2.40 19.98
C VAL A 351 -6.07 1.48 20.70
N LEU A 352 -5.58 0.41 21.35
CA LEU A 352 -6.44 -0.51 22.11
C LEU A 352 -7.20 0.15 23.27
N ALA A 353 -6.75 1.33 23.73
CA ALA A 353 -7.48 2.11 24.73
C ALA A 353 -8.73 2.80 24.18
N VAL A 354 -8.81 3.04 22.87
CA VAL A 354 -9.97 3.64 22.19
C VAL A 354 -10.73 2.64 21.31
N ASP A 355 -10.08 1.55 20.88
CA ASP A 355 -10.64 0.47 20.07
C ASP A 355 -10.05 -0.89 20.48
N ALA A 356 -10.76 -1.62 21.34
CA ALA A 356 -10.21 -2.75 22.10
C ALA A 356 -9.89 -4.02 21.29
N ASP A 357 -10.40 -4.13 20.06
CA ASP A 357 -10.18 -5.27 19.16
C ASP A 357 -9.41 -4.87 17.88
N SER A 358 -8.76 -3.70 17.89
CA SER A 358 -7.90 -3.24 16.80
C SER A 358 -6.69 -4.15 16.59
N TYR A 359 -6.38 -4.45 15.33
CA TYR A 359 -5.26 -5.33 14.97
C TYR A 359 -4.14 -4.62 14.20
N PHE A 360 -2.90 -4.85 14.62
CA PHE A 360 -1.70 -4.28 13.99
C PHE A 360 -0.95 -5.37 13.24
N TYR A 361 -0.55 -5.10 12.00
CA TYR A 361 0.40 -5.94 11.27
C TYR A 361 1.21 -5.10 10.29
N GLY A 362 2.25 -5.67 9.69
CA GLY A 362 3.02 -4.93 8.69
C GLY A 362 4.18 -5.67 8.07
N GLU A 363 5.04 -4.89 7.44
CA GLU A 363 6.22 -5.37 6.72
C GLU A 363 7.47 -5.40 7.60
N GLY A 364 7.70 -6.54 8.25
CA GLY A 364 8.84 -6.75 9.15
C GLY A 364 10.19 -6.96 8.46
N TRP A 365 10.44 -6.35 7.29
CA TRP A 365 11.61 -6.61 6.44
C TRP A 365 12.92 -6.03 7.02
N ASN A 366 13.95 -6.87 7.16
CA ASN A 366 15.23 -6.45 7.73
C ASN A 366 16.21 -5.90 6.67
N PHE A 367 16.21 -4.59 6.41
CA PHE A 367 17.13 -3.93 5.46
C PHE A 367 17.39 -2.44 5.80
N GLY A 368 18.25 -1.78 5.02
CA GLY A 368 18.55 -0.35 5.16
C GLY A 368 19.45 -0.02 6.34
N GLU A 369 19.43 1.25 6.76
CA GLU A 369 20.23 1.80 7.87
C GLU A 369 19.83 1.27 9.26
N VAL A 370 18.67 0.63 9.36
CA VAL A 370 18.12 0.05 10.60
C VAL A 370 18.46 -1.43 10.76
N THR A 371 18.99 -2.07 9.71
CA THR A 371 19.16 -3.52 9.62
C THR A 371 19.91 -4.12 10.81
N ASN A 372 19.52 -5.32 11.22
CA ASN A 372 20.12 -6.05 12.34
C ASN A 372 20.16 -5.21 13.62
N ASN A 373 19.08 -4.45 13.87
CA ASN A 373 18.91 -3.60 15.03
C ASN A 373 20.00 -2.51 15.20
N GLN A 374 20.63 -2.06 14.11
CA GLN A 374 21.74 -1.10 14.17
C GLN A 374 21.38 0.24 14.83
N ARG A 375 20.12 0.65 14.78
CA ARG A 375 19.63 1.92 15.36
C ARG A 375 18.82 1.71 16.64
N PHE A 376 18.02 0.65 16.65
CA PHE A 376 17.09 0.26 17.70
C PHE A 376 16.65 -1.18 17.44
N VAL A 377 16.03 -1.84 18.42
CA VAL A 377 15.35 -3.12 18.18
C VAL A 377 14.20 -2.88 17.19
N GLN A 378 14.33 -3.42 15.99
CA GLN A 378 13.38 -3.22 14.90
C GLN A 378 12.06 -3.91 15.21
N ALA A 379 10.95 -3.37 14.71
CA ALA A 379 9.70 -4.11 14.58
C ALA A 379 9.78 -5.06 13.36
N SER A 380 10.77 -5.96 13.37
CA SER A 380 11.03 -6.94 12.30
C SER A 380 10.38 -8.29 12.60
N GLN A 381 10.29 -9.18 11.59
CA GLN A 381 9.72 -10.53 11.73
C GLN A 381 10.27 -11.30 12.94
N LEU A 382 11.60 -11.36 13.08
CA LEU A 382 12.23 -12.11 14.18
C LEU A 382 11.99 -11.45 15.54
N GLU A 383 11.99 -10.13 15.58
CA GLU A 383 11.90 -9.38 16.83
C GLU A 383 10.46 -9.31 17.33
N LEU A 384 9.45 -9.44 16.46
CA LEU A 384 8.03 -9.35 16.82
C LEU A 384 7.39 -10.67 17.22
N GLY A 385 8.09 -11.81 17.11
CA GLY A 385 7.55 -13.09 17.57
C GLY A 385 7.01 -13.01 19.01
N GLY A 386 5.76 -13.43 19.19
CA GLY A 386 5.05 -13.47 20.47
C GLY A 386 4.48 -12.13 20.90
N SER A 387 4.46 -11.14 20.00
CA SER A 387 3.81 -9.86 20.26
C SER A 387 2.40 -9.77 19.73
N GLU A 388 1.99 -10.70 18.85
CA GLU A 388 0.73 -10.65 18.09
C GLU A 388 0.57 -9.35 17.28
N ILE A 389 1.69 -8.68 16.96
CA ILE A 389 1.73 -7.72 15.87
C ILE A 389 2.17 -8.49 14.63
N GLY A 390 1.23 -8.74 13.73
CA GLY A 390 1.44 -9.60 12.59
C GLY A 390 2.55 -9.10 11.65
N THR A 391 3.25 -10.03 11.02
CA THR A 391 4.16 -9.71 9.92
C THR A 391 3.85 -10.55 8.70
N PHE A 392 3.95 -9.93 7.51
CA PHE A 392 3.88 -10.70 6.27
C PHE A 392 4.95 -11.79 6.25
N THR A 393 4.55 -13.03 5.95
CA THR A 393 5.49 -14.13 5.72
C THR A 393 5.80 -14.30 4.24
N ASP A 394 7.01 -13.91 3.88
CA ASP A 394 7.66 -14.14 2.60
C ASP A 394 8.07 -15.61 2.39
N ARG A 395 8.12 -16.43 3.45
CA ARG A 395 8.50 -17.85 3.38
C ARG A 395 7.45 -18.67 2.62
N LEU A 396 6.20 -18.66 3.08
CA LEU A 396 5.09 -19.35 2.41
C LEU A 396 4.88 -18.78 1.01
N ARG A 397 4.91 -17.45 0.87
CA ARG A 397 4.80 -16.74 -0.40
C ARG A 397 5.77 -17.31 -1.44
N ASP A 398 7.07 -17.34 -1.11
CA ASP A 398 8.12 -17.77 -2.04
C ASP A 398 8.09 -19.27 -2.30
N ALA A 399 7.72 -20.08 -1.30
CA ALA A 399 7.56 -21.52 -1.49
C ALA A 399 6.45 -21.85 -2.51
N VAL A 400 5.34 -21.09 -2.50
CA VAL A 400 4.23 -21.29 -3.43
C VAL A 400 4.48 -20.63 -4.79
N ARG A 401 4.79 -19.32 -4.81
CA ARG A 401 5.00 -18.55 -6.04
C ARG A 401 6.29 -18.90 -6.76
N GLY A 402 7.27 -19.42 -6.03
CA GLY A 402 8.64 -19.55 -6.47
C GLY A 402 9.41 -18.27 -6.15
N ALA A 403 10.57 -18.45 -5.53
CA ALA A 403 11.44 -17.36 -5.09
C ALA A 403 11.88 -16.45 -6.25
N GLY A 404 12.60 -15.38 -5.93
CA GLY A 404 13.21 -14.51 -6.94
C GLY A 404 12.49 -13.18 -7.12
N MET A 405 12.23 -12.48 -6.01
CA MET A 405 11.86 -11.06 -6.04
C MET A 405 12.86 -10.20 -6.83
N MET A 406 14.14 -10.60 -6.86
CA MET A 406 15.21 -9.95 -7.63
C MET A 406 15.51 -10.65 -8.97
N ALA A 407 14.75 -11.67 -9.35
CA ALA A 407 14.98 -12.39 -10.60
C ALA A 407 14.54 -11.55 -11.81
N SER A 408 15.29 -11.66 -12.91
CA SER A 408 14.98 -11.00 -14.18
C SER A 408 15.21 -11.95 -15.36
N GLY A 409 14.55 -11.67 -16.48
CA GLY A 409 14.59 -12.50 -17.69
C GLY A 409 14.28 -13.97 -17.40
N ASP A 410 15.10 -14.88 -17.94
CA ASP A 410 15.01 -16.34 -17.72
C ASP A 410 15.00 -16.74 -16.24
N GLY A 411 15.57 -15.91 -15.35
CA GLY A 411 15.57 -16.16 -13.91
C GLY A 411 14.16 -16.27 -13.34
N ILE A 412 13.22 -15.44 -13.80
CA ILE A 412 11.83 -15.44 -13.34
C ILE A 412 11.16 -16.77 -13.70
N ARG A 413 11.38 -17.23 -14.95
CA ARG A 413 10.82 -18.48 -15.45
C ARG A 413 11.44 -19.70 -14.79
N LYS A 414 12.77 -19.70 -14.59
CA LYS A 414 13.48 -20.78 -13.87
C LYS A 414 12.98 -20.92 -12.44
N ALA A 415 12.59 -19.84 -11.79
CA ALA A 415 12.22 -19.85 -10.37
C ALA A 415 10.78 -20.34 -10.10
N GLN A 416 10.44 -21.56 -10.55
CA GLN A 416 9.19 -22.22 -10.16
C GLN A 416 9.11 -22.44 -8.64
N GLY A 417 7.91 -22.29 -8.09
CA GLY A 417 7.51 -22.74 -6.76
C GLY A 417 6.50 -23.88 -6.83
N ILE A 418 6.06 -24.35 -5.67
CA ILE A 418 5.16 -25.50 -5.55
C ILE A 418 3.81 -25.22 -6.23
N GLY A 419 3.30 -23.99 -6.13
CA GLY A 419 2.01 -23.60 -6.74
C GLY A 419 2.01 -23.59 -8.27
N ASN A 420 3.20 -23.50 -8.89
CA ASN A 420 3.37 -23.48 -10.34
C ASN A 420 4.23 -24.62 -10.90
N GLY A 421 4.22 -25.78 -10.22
CA GLY A 421 4.68 -27.04 -10.78
C GLY A 421 6.16 -27.36 -10.56
N LEU A 422 6.82 -26.76 -9.57
CA LEU A 422 8.19 -27.14 -9.22
C LEU A 422 8.29 -28.65 -8.97
N TYR A 423 9.23 -29.31 -9.66
CA TYR A 423 9.47 -30.76 -9.69
C TYR A 423 8.37 -31.62 -10.33
N THR A 424 7.10 -31.38 -10.02
CA THR A 424 5.99 -32.19 -10.53
C THR A 424 5.66 -31.90 -11.98
N LEU A 425 5.85 -30.65 -12.42
CA LEU A 425 5.63 -30.21 -13.79
C LEU A 425 6.65 -29.12 -14.17
N PRO A 426 7.95 -29.47 -14.27
CA PRO A 426 9.00 -28.50 -14.53
C PRO A 426 8.82 -27.87 -15.92
N ASN A 427 9.11 -26.58 -16.03
CA ASN A 427 9.21 -25.92 -17.33
C ASN A 427 10.54 -26.25 -18.03
N GLU A 428 10.68 -25.81 -19.28
CA GLU A 428 11.79 -26.15 -20.15
C GLU A 428 13.15 -25.57 -19.72
N LEU A 429 13.18 -24.67 -18.73
CA LEU A 429 14.42 -24.09 -18.22
C LEU A 429 14.94 -24.81 -16.96
N ARG A 430 14.28 -25.88 -16.52
CA ARG A 430 14.65 -26.65 -15.32
C ARG A 430 15.01 -28.10 -15.64
N THR A 431 15.89 -28.69 -14.84
CA THR A 431 16.22 -30.12 -14.87
C THR A 431 15.49 -30.87 -13.75
N SER A 432 15.29 -32.18 -13.90
CA SER A 432 14.67 -33.00 -12.85
C SER A 432 15.46 -32.96 -11.53
N ALA A 433 16.80 -32.93 -11.61
CA ALA A 433 17.67 -32.93 -10.44
C ALA A 433 17.62 -31.59 -9.67
N ASP A 434 17.72 -30.44 -10.36
CA ASP A 434 17.61 -29.14 -9.71
C ASP A 434 16.21 -28.91 -9.13
N SER A 435 15.17 -29.47 -9.79
CA SER A 435 13.79 -29.27 -9.39
C SER A 435 13.47 -30.04 -8.12
N LEU A 436 13.95 -31.29 -8.01
CA LEU A 436 13.76 -32.08 -6.80
C LEU A 436 14.45 -31.44 -5.59
N LYS A 437 15.70 -31.01 -5.74
CA LYS A 437 16.45 -30.36 -4.65
C LYS A 437 15.72 -29.10 -4.14
N ASN A 438 15.26 -28.25 -5.05
CA ASN A 438 14.52 -27.04 -4.67
C ASN A 438 13.16 -27.39 -4.07
N TYR A 439 12.46 -28.37 -4.65
CA TYR A 439 11.15 -28.82 -4.15
C TYR A 439 11.24 -29.30 -2.70
N GLN A 440 12.24 -30.11 -2.35
CA GLN A 440 12.44 -30.61 -1.00
C GLN A 440 12.54 -29.47 0.03
N LEU A 441 13.36 -28.45 -0.25
CA LEU A 441 13.49 -27.30 0.63
C LEU A 441 12.20 -26.46 0.69
N LEU A 442 11.61 -26.12 -0.46
CA LEU A 442 10.39 -25.31 -0.48
C LEU A 442 9.20 -26.06 0.16
N ALA A 443 9.18 -27.40 0.11
CA ALA A 443 8.14 -28.19 0.75
C ALA A 443 8.28 -28.18 2.27
N ASP A 444 9.50 -28.22 2.80
CA ASP A 444 9.76 -28.02 4.23
C ASP A 444 9.31 -26.62 4.66
N GLN A 445 9.71 -25.59 3.90
CA GLN A 445 9.34 -24.20 4.17
C GLN A 445 7.83 -23.97 4.14
N LEU A 446 7.16 -24.52 3.13
CA LEU A 446 5.70 -24.43 2.98
C LEU A 446 4.98 -25.11 4.14
N ARG A 447 5.44 -26.29 4.57
CA ARG A 447 4.84 -27.00 5.71
C ARG A 447 4.97 -26.22 7.02
N VAL A 448 6.09 -25.53 7.23
CA VAL A 448 6.25 -24.60 8.37
C VAL A 448 5.30 -23.41 8.24
N GLY A 449 5.17 -22.81 7.05
CA GLY A 449 4.23 -21.73 6.78
C GLY A 449 2.77 -22.14 7.03
N LEU A 450 2.36 -23.32 6.57
CA LEU A 450 1.02 -23.89 6.81
C LEU A 450 0.71 -24.09 8.29
N ALA A 451 1.73 -24.27 9.12
CA ALA A 451 1.62 -24.40 10.57
C ALA A 451 1.81 -23.06 11.31
N GLY A 452 1.49 -21.93 10.68
CA GLY A 452 1.55 -20.60 11.30
C GLY A 452 2.97 -20.06 11.43
N ASN A 453 3.89 -20.53 10.57
CA ASN A 453 5.30 -20.15 10.53
C ASN A 453 6.01 -20.17 11.91
N LEU A 454 5.58 -21.10 12.78
CA LEU A 454 5.99 -21.18 14.17
C LEU A 454 7.43 -21.69 14.30
N GLN A 455 8.24 -21.02 15.11
CA GLN A 455 9.65 -21.38 15.29
C GLN A 455 9.85 -22.76 15.94
N HIS A 456 8.93 -23.20 16.80
CA HIS A 456 9.04 -24.45 17.57
C HIS A 456 8.16 -25.58 17.04
N PHE A 457 7.48 -25.38 15.90
CA PHE A 457 6.67 -26.44 15.31
C PHE A 457 7.55 -27.63 14.89
N PRO A 458 7.28 -28.85 15.41
CA PRO A 458 8.07 -30.02 15.07
C PRO A 458 7.72 -30.50 13.65
N ILE A 459 8.74 -30.77 12.84
CA ILE A 459 8.59 -31.28 11.48
C ILE A 459 9.65 -32.32 11.16
N GLU A 460 9.29 -33.32 10.34
CA GLU A 460 10.25 -34.18 9.68
C GLU A 460 10.63 -33.54 8.33
N ASN A 461 11.89 -33.12 8.20
CA ASN A 461 12.40 -32.46 7.00
C ASN A 461 12.51 -33.44 5.82
N ALA A 462 12.83 -32.94 4.63
CA ALA A 462 12.96 -33.79 3.44
C ALA A 462 14.07 -34.87 3.52
N ALA A 463 14.98 -34.78 4.49
CA ALA A 463 16.01 -35.79 4.77
C ALA A 463 15.57 -36.85 5.80
N GLY A 464 14.35 -36.74 6.35
CA GLY A 464 13.84 -37.65 7.39
C GLY A 464 14.29 -37.28 8.81
N GLU A 465 14.88 -36.10 9.00
CA GLU A 465 15.37 -35.65 10.31
C GLU A 465 14.25 -34.91 11.06
N LYS A 466 14.14 -35.18 12.37
CA LYS A 466 13.23 -34.45 13.26
C LYS A 466 13.85 -33.11 13.64
N VAL A 467 13.24 -32.03 13.17
CA VAL A 467 13.69 -30.65 13.39
C VAL A 467 12.51 -29.76 13.77
N THR A 468 12.76 -28.48 14.03
CA THR A 468 11.73 -27.47 14.29
C THR A 468 11.66 -26.43 13.17
N GLY A 469 10.60 -25.63 13.13
CA GLY A 469 10.41 -24.59 12.10
C GLY A 469 11.60 -23.62 11.96
N LYS A 470 12.30 -23.29 13.05
CA LYS A 470 13.50 -22.44 13.02
C LYS A 470 14.73 -23.11 12.39
N ASP A 471 14.78 -24.44 12.38
CA ASP A 471 15.92 -25.19 11.86
C ASP A 471 15.87 -25.32 10.33
N ILE A 472 14.70 -25.08 9.72
CA ILE A 472 14.54 -25.03 8.26
C ILE A 472 15.08 -23.70 7.73
N PRO A 473 16.04 -23.69 6.80
CA PRO A 473 16.69 -22.46 6.35
C PRO A 473 15.82 -21.67 5.37
N TYR A 474 15.85 -20.34 5.47
CA TYR A 474 15.34 -19.39 4.48
C TYR A 474 16.39 -18.29 4.24
N GLY A 475 17.25 -18.49 3.23
CA GLY A 475 18.42 -17.62 3.04
C GLY A 475 19.36 -17.69 4.25
N ASN A 476 19.62 -16.56 4.89
CA ASN A 476 20.40 -16.46 6.13
C ASN A 476 19.51 -16.37 7.39
N GLN A 477 18.20 -16.59 7.25
CA GLN A 477 17.21 -16.51 8.33
C GLN A 477 16.54 -17.87 8.54
N PRO A 478 15.93 -18.11 9.72
CA PRO A 478 15.05 -19.26 9.88
C PRO A 478 13.77 -19.09 9.05
N THR A 479 13.17 -20.22 8.69
CA THR A 479 11.83 -20.25 8.10
C THR A 479 10.80 -19.87 9.15
N GLY A 480 10.70 -20.67 10.22
CA GLY A 480 9.81 -20.39 11.34
C GLY A 480 10.40 -19.34 12.28
N TYR A 481 9.68 -18.24 12.47
CA TYR A 481 10.06 -17.16 13.39
C TYR A 481 8.96 -16.78 14.38
N ALA A 482 7.71 -17.12 14.08
CA ALA A 482 6.57 -16.75 14.90
C ALA A 482 6.52 -17.57 16.19
N LEU A 483 5.93 -17.00 17.24
CA LEU A 483 5.60 -17.71 18.47
C LEU A 483 4.12 -18.01 18.59
N ASP A 484 3.30 -17.22 17.89
CA ASP A 484 1.86 -17.39 17.81
C ASP A 484 1.41 -17.27 16.34
N PRO A 485 0.41 -18.04 15.85
CA PRO A 485 -0.10 -17.88 14.49
C PRO A 485 -0.57 -16.45 14.18
N ALA A 486 -1.06 -15.71 15.18
CA ALA A 486 -1.38 -14.29 15.05
C ALA A 486 -0.17 -13.45 14.61
N ASP A 487 1.08 -13.84 14.89
CA ASP A 487 2.26 -13.11 14.40
C ASP A 487 2.42 -13.16 12.87
N THR A 488 1.58 -13.92 12.14
CA THR A 488 1.81 -14.26 10.72
C THR A 488 0.67 -13.88 9.79
N ILE A 489 1.02 -13.18 8.71
CA ILE A 489 0.12 -12.85 7.61
C ILE A 489 0.53 -13.65 6.37
N ASN A 490 -0.27 -14.65 6.02
CA ASN A 490 -0.02 -15.58 4.91
C ASN A 490 -0.56 -15.03 3.59
N TYR A 491 0.27 -14.99 2.56
CA TYR A 491 -0.13 -14.46 1.25
C TYR A 491 0.65 -15.07 0.09
N VAL A 492 0.07 -15.00 -1.10
CA VAL A 492 0.72 -15.37 -2.37
C VAL A 492 0.50 -14.32 -3.47
N SER A 493 -0.11 -13.19 -3.12
CA SER A 493 -0.38 -12.07 -4.02
C SER A 493 -0.63 -10.84 -3.16
N LYS A 494 -0.13 -9.68 -3.58
CA LYS A 494 -0.31 -8.36 -2.97
C LYS A 494 -0.22 -7.32 -4.09
N HIS A 495 -0.48 -6.05 -3.80
CA HIS A 495 -0.39 -4.96 -4.77
C HIS A 495 1.01 -4.82 -5.38
N ASP A 496 2.07 -5.08 -4.60
CA ASP A 496 3.45 -5.03 -5.01
C ASP A 496 3.88 -6.32 -5.76
N ASN A 497 4.87 -6.18 -6.64
CA ASN A 497 5.35 -7.24 -7.54
C ASN A 497 4.26 -7.74 -8.52
N GLN A 498 4.52 -8.86 -9.21
CA GLN A 498 3.54 -9.42 -10.15
C GLN A 498 2.32 -9.99 -9.40
N THR A 499 1.14 -9.83 -9.99
CA THR A 499 -0.08 -10.56 -9.58
C THR A 499 0.18 -12.08 -9.56
N LEU A 500 -0.61 -12.84 -8.79
CA LEU A 500 -0.47 -14.30 -8.79
C LEU A 500 -0.68 -14.91 -10.17
N TRP A 501 -1.64 -14.40 -10.94
CA TRP A 501 -1.90 -14.92 -12.29
C TRP A 501 -0.68 -14.73 -13.19
N ASP A 502 -0.11 -13.53 -13.24
CA ASP A 502 1.07 -13.21 -14.05
C ASP A 502 2.31 -13.97 -13.56
N ASN A 503 2.50 -14.07 -12.24
CA ASN A 503 3.57 -14.84 -11.62
C ASN A 503 3.57 -16.31 -12.08
N ASN A 504 2.37 -16.92 -12.11
CA ASN A 504 2.17 -18.27 -12.59
C ASN A 504 2.41 -18.38 -14.10
N GLN A 505 1.97 -17.40 -14.91
CA GLN A 505 2.20 -17.46 -16.37
C GLN A 505 3.69 -17.45 -16.74
N TYR A 506 4.51 -16.69 -16.01
CA TYR A 506 5.97 -16.72 -16.23
C TYR A 506 6.60 -18.10 -15.97
N ARG A 507 6.05 -18.86 -15.03
CA ARG A 507 6.69 -20.06 -14.44
C ARG A 507 6.11 -21.38 -14.93
N ASN A 508 4.84 -21.37 -15.31
CA ASN A 508 4.13 -22.55 -15.82
C ASN A 508 4.78 -23.06 -17.12
N ALA A 509 4.82 -24.40 -17.26
CA ALA A 509 5.20 -25.05 -18.51
C ALA A 509 4.28 -24.58 -19.66
N PHE A 510 4.83 -24.38 -20.85
CA PHE A 510 4.04 -23.91 -22.00
C PHE A 510 2.98 -24.91 -22.47
N SER A 511 3.18 -26.21 -22.20
CA SER A 511 2.24 -27.27 -22.54
C SER A 511 0.94 -27.26 -21.74
N LEU A 512 0.86 -26.50 -20.64
CA LEU A 512 -0.33 -26.39 -19.81
C LEU A 512 -1.47 -25.67 -20.54
N ASN A 513 -2.63 -26.30 -20.58
CA ASN A 513 -3.87 -25.68 -21.05
C ASN A 513 -4.39 -24.65 -20.02
N ILE A 514 -5.40 -23.87 -20.41
CA ILE A 514 -5.95 -22.80 -19.57
C ILE A 514 -6.64 -23.32 -18.31
N ASP A 515 -7.35 -24.44 -18.38
CA ASP A 515 -8.09 -25.00 -17.24
C ASP A 515 -7.13 -25.43 -16.13
N ASP A 516 -6.01 -26.05 -16.49
CA ASP A 516 -4.97 -26.43 -15.54
C ASP A 516 -4.28 -25.20 -14.93
N ARG A 517 -4.06 -24.13 -15.71
CA ARG A 517 -3.53 -22.86 -15.19
C ARG A 517 -4.47 -22.24 -14.16
N VAL A 518 -5.78 -22.27 -14.40
CA VAL A 518 -6.81 -21.81 -13.45
C VAL A 518 -6.80 -22.66 -12.18
N ARG A 519 -6.69 -23.98 -12.31
CA ARG A 519 -6.58 -24.89 -11.15
C ARG A 519 -5.31 -24.63 -10.33
N MET A 520 -4.17 -24.41 -10.99
CA MET A 520 -2.90 -24.08 -10.33
C MET A 520 -2.96 -22.73 -9.63
N HIS A 521 -3.65 -21.75 -10.21
CA HIS A 521 -3.94 -20.47 -9.56
C HIS A 521 -4.80 -20.65 -8.30
N ALA A 522 -5.90 -21.40 -8.39
CA ALA A 522 -6.77 -21.69 -7.25
C ALA A 522 -6.03 -22.48 -6.15
N LEU A 523 -5.22 -23.48 -6.52
CA LEU A 523 -4.37 -24.23 -5.59
C LEU A 523 -3.36 -23.30 -4.89
N SER A 524 -2.73 -22.39 -5.64
CA SER A 524 -1.79 -21.42 -5.08
C SER A 524 -2.47 -20.51 -4.04
N LEU A 525 -3.71 -20.07 -4.30
CA LEU A 525 -4.50 -19.30 -3.34
C LEU A 525 -4.96 -20.12 -2.13
N SER A 526 -5.16 -21.43 -2.29
CA SER A 526 -5.62 -22.27 -1.18
C SER A 526 -4.59 -22.41 -0.06
N TYR A 527 -3.28 -22.32 -0.36
CA TYR A 527 -2.23 -22.46 0.65
C TYR A 527 -2.34 -21.42 1.77
N PRO A 528 -2.36 -20.09 1.50
CA PRO A 528 -2.54 -19.13 2.59
C PRO A 528 -3.92 -19.20 3.22
N LEU A 529 -4.98 -19.56 2.48
CA LEU A 529 -6.35 -19.69 3.01
C LEU A 529 -6.53 -20.86 3.98
N MET A 530 -5.76 -21.93 3.82
CA MET A 530 -5.82 -23.14 4.64
C MET A 530 -4.68 -23.24 5.66
N ALA A 531 -3.76 -22.26 5.67
CA ALA A 531 -2.70 -22.17 6.64
C ALA A 531 -3.24 -21.74 8.01
N GLN A 532 -2.60 -22.18 9.09
CA GLN A 532 -2.70 -21.49 10.37
C GLN A 532 -2.08 -20.08 10.25
N GLY A 533 -2.57 -19.13 11.03
CA GLY A 533 -2.26 -17.71 10.90
C GLY A 533 -3.27 -16.98 10.02
N ILE A 534 -3.01 -15.72 9.72
CA ILE A 534 -4.03 -14.83 9.12
C ILE A 534 -3.89 -14.81 7.60
N PRO A 535 -4.89 -15.27 6.83
CA PRO A 535 -4.86 -15.19 5.37
C PRO A 535 -5.02 -13.76 4.85
N PHE A 536 -4.27 -13.45 3.79
CA PHE A 536 -4.30 -12.18 3.08
C PHE A 536 -4.46 -12.40 1.57
N ILE A 537 -5.42 -11.68 0.98
CA ILE A 537 -5.84 -11.84 -0.41
C ILE A 537 -5.73 -10.48 -1.11
N HIS A 538 -4.99 -10.42 -2.21
CA HIS A 538 -4.98 -9.25 -3.10
C HIS A 538 -6.25 -9.20 -3.94
N MET A 539 -6.91 -8.04 -4.01
CA MET A 539 -8.13 -7.83 -4.78
C MET A 539 -8.01 -8.30 -6.22
N GLY A 540 -8.97 -9.14 -6.64
CA GLY A 540 -9.02 -9.71 -7.98
C GLY A 540 -8.21 -10.99 -8.14
N SER A 541 -7.55 -11.49 -7.09
CA SER A 541 -6.91 -12.81 -7.13
C SER A 541 -7.95 -13.90 -7.45
N GLU A 542 -9.15 -13.81 -6.87
CA GLU A 542 -10.30 -14.67 -7.16
C GLU A 542 -10.85 -14.51 -8.59
N LEU A 543 -10.43 -13.46 -9.31
CA LEU A 543 -10.81 -13.14 -10.68
C LEU A 543 -9.65 -13.31 -11.69
N LEU A 544 -8.56 -13.98 -11.28
CA LEU A 544 -7.36 -14.16 -12.11
C LEU A 544 -6.74 -12.82 -12.56
N ARG A 545 -6.80 -11.80 -11.71
CA ARG A 545 -6.31 -10.44 -12.00
C ARG A 545 -4.91 -10.49 -12.60
N SER A 546 -4.76 -9.81 -13.74
CA SER A 546 -3.50 -9.54 -14.42
C SER A 546 -3.25 -8.04 -14.43
N SER A 547 -1.99 -7.66 -14.27
CA SER A 547 -1.50 -6.28 -14.46
C SER A 547 -0.81 -6.09 -15.82
N LEU A 548 -0.91 -7.11 -16.70
CA LEU A 548 -0.10 -7.31 -17.89
C LEU A 548 1.38 -7.47 -17.56
N ILE A 549 2.09 -8.21 -18.43
CA ILE A 549 3.49 -8.62 -18.31
C ILE A 549 4.38 -7.38 -18.14
N CYS A 550 4.65 -6.99 -16.89
CA CYS A 550 5.44 -5.81 -16.54
C CYS A 550 6.96 -6.01 -16.79
N ALA A 551 7.34 -6.97 -17.63
CA ALA A 551 8.69 -7.14 -18.14
C ALA A 551 8.66 -7.18 -19.66
N THR A 552 9.37 -6.23 -20.25
CA THR A 552 9.85 -6.26 -21.62
C THR A 552 10.63 -7.56 -21.86
N ALA A 553 9.97 -8.64 -22.30
CA ALA A 553 10.51 -9.78 -23.07
C ALA A 553 9.56 -11.00 -23.04
N MET A 554 8.86 -11.27 -24.14
CA MET A 554 9.10 -12.43 -25.02
C MET A 554 7.95 -12.60 -26.02
N ILE A 555 8.30 -12.46 -27.28
CA ILE A 555 7.54 -12.89 -28.45
C ILE A 555 7.65 -14.41 -28.54
N MET A 556 6.51 -15.12 -28.54
CA MET A 556 6.12 -16.17 -29.50
C MET A 556 5.19 -17.25 -28.91
N VAL A 557 4.29 -17.72 -29.80
CA VAL A 557 3.49 -18.97 -29.78
C VAL A 557 2.27 -18.94 -28.85
N THR A 558 1.03 -18.75 -29.32
CA THR A 558 0.32 -19.60 -30.30
C THR A 558 -0.73 -18.76 -31.05
N GLY A 559 -0.83 -18.96 -32.37
CA GLY A 559 -1.92 -18.43 -33.17
C GLY A 559 -3.22 -19.15 -32.83
N SER A 560 -4.20 -18.43 -32.28
CA SER A 560 -5.59 -18.83 -32.23
C SER A 560 -6.45 -17.58 -32.01
N THR A 561 -7.08 -17.13 -33.09
CA THR A 561 -8.09 -16.09 -33.10
C THR A 561 -9.37 -16.63 -32.46
N LYS A 562 -9.60 -16.28 -31.18
CA LYS A 562 -10.92 -16.05 -30.53
C LYS A 562 -10.79 -16.15 -29.00
N SER A 563 -10.58 -15.00 -28.36
CA SER A 563 -11.15 -14.69 -27.03
C SER A 563 -11.03 -13.18 -26.82
N THR A 564 -12.07 -12.48 -27.23
CA THR A 564 -12.24 -11.05 -27.00
C THR A 564 -12.83 -10.86 -25.59
N LEU A 565 -12.42 -9.77 -24.94
CA LEU A 565 -12.92 -9.16 -23.70
C LEU A 565 -12.29 -9.60 -22.36
N ALA A 566 -11.79 -8.57 -21.65
CA ALA A 566 -11.46 -8.46 -20.23
C ALA A 566 -10.06 -8.93 -19.77
N CYS A 567 -9.05 -8.10 -20.00
CA CYS A 567 -7.99 -7.83 -19.03
C CYS A 567 -7.27 -6.54 -19.45
N LYS A 568 -7.61 -5.42 -18.80
CA LYS A 568 -7.07 -4.09 -19.09
C LYS A 568 -6.35 -3.54 -17.85
N LEU A 569 -5.04 -3.38 -18.03
CA LEU A 569 -4.15 -2.35 -17.51
C LEU A 569 -4.30 -1.94 -16.02
N ILE A 570 -3.44 -2.50 -15.17
CA ILE A 570 -2.99 -1.83 -13.93
C ILE A 570 -1.48 -1.94 -13.90
N ILE A 571 -0.79 -0.91 -14.39
CA ILE A 571 0.66 -0.82 -14.39
C ILE A 571 1.05 0.18 -13.31
N THR A 572 1.63 -0.32 -12.22
CA THR A 572 2.28 0.53 -11.22
C THR A 572 3.46 -0.24 -10.62
N MET A 573 4.67 0.16 -10.97
CA MET A 573 5.75 0.22 -10.00
C MET A 573 5.87 1.70 -9.63
N SER A 574 5.24 2.09 -8.52
CA SER A 574 5.52 3.37 -7.87
C SER A 574 6.80 3.21 -7.05
N VAL A 575 7.95 3.31 -7.73
CA VAL A 575 9.20 3.63 -7.04
C VAL A 575 9.39 5.14 -7.17
N CYS A 576 9.32 5.81 -6.02
CA CYS A 576 9.62 7.22 -5.76
C CYS A 576 10.70 7.72 -6.74
N HIS A 577 10.31 8.48 -7.77
CA HIS A 577 11.23 8.94 -8.80
C HIS A 577 11.96 10.20 -8.34
N ARG A 578 13.08 10.04 -7.61
CA ARG A 578 14.00 11.16 -7.34
C ARG A 578 15.37 10.90 -7.93
N LYS A 579 15.64 11.46 -9.11
CA LYS A 579 17.01 11.78 -9.54
C LYS A 579 17.35 13.16 -8.98
N ARG A 580 17.97 13.25 -7.80
CA ARG A 580 18.67 14.48 -7.41
C ARG A 580 19.89 14.64 -8.32
N LYS A 581 19.92 15.71 -9.11
CA LYS A 581 21.16 16.19 -9.75
C LYS A 581 22.11 16.58 -8.63
N ILE A 582 23.07 15.72 -8.30
CA ILE A 582 24.23 16.13 -7.52
C ILE A 582 24.99 17.13 -8.40
N SER A 583 24.93 18.42 -8.08
CA SER A 583 25.82 19.40 -8.66
C SER A 583 27.23 19.04 -8.24
N LYS A 584 28.06 18.60 -9.19
CA LYS A 584 29.51 18.65 -9.03
C LYS A 584 29.90 20.12 -8.94
N THR A 585 30.01 20.66 -7.74
CA THR A 585 30.80 21.88 -7.51
C THR A 585 32.23 21.43 -7.28
N GLY A 586 33.09 21.73 -8.24
CA GLY A 586 34.53 21.57 -8.10
C GLY A 586 35.09 22.57 -7.09
N ASN A 587 35.98 22.09 -6.23
CA ASN A 587 37.42 22.32 -6.33
C ASN A 587 38.15 21.22 -5.54
#